data_AF-A0A1A8JLM4-F1
#
_entry.id   AF-A0A1A8JLM4-F1
#
_cell.length_a   1.000
_cell.length_b   1.000
_cell.length_c   1.000
_cell.angle_alpha   90.00
_cell.angle_beta   90.00
_cell.angle_gamma   90.00
#
_symmetry.space_group_name_H-M   'P 1'
#
loop_
_entity.id
_entity.type
_entity.pdbx_description
1 polymer ?
#
loop_
_entity_poly.entity_id
_entity_poly.type
_entity_poly.pdbx_seq_one_letter_code
_entity_poly.pdbx_strand_id
1 'polypeptide(L)'
;MALQRRKLKLLAMVMMINFFIFILISRNSGQDKSGLNKPYIPAKAFWAKLSPNSAYWNRQQQILDVQDNPIFMRNFSSADVPDWLNDTSSTSDPCQPNVRVTTQVKDYNSLPDRFKDFLLYMRCRSYPVVMDNPGICKDPPFLLLAVKSLGPHFDRRQAIRQSWGRAGI
;
A
#
# COMPACT_ATOMS: atom_id res chain seq x y z
N MET A 1 16.03 -79.21 11.96
CA MET A 1 14.97 -78.82 10.99
C MET A 1 13.93 -77.81 11.54
N ALA A 2 13.52 -77.87 12.81
CA ALA A 2 12.46 -76.99 13.35
C ALA A 2 12.85 -75.49 13.44
N LEU A 3 14.10 -75.16 13.75
CA LEU A 3 14.58 -73.78 13.91
C LEU A 3 14.60 -73.00 12.59
N GLN A 4 15.03 -73.65 11.50
CA GLN A 4 15.08 -73.06 10.16
C GLN A 4 13.68 -72.80 9.59
N ARG A 5 12.73 -73.71 9.87
CA ARG A 5 11.30 -73.52 9.54
C ARG A 5 10.68 -72.35 10.31
N ARG A 6 11.05 -72.16 11.59
CA ARG A 6 10.62 -70.99 12.38
C ARG A 6 11.20 -69.68 11.83
N LYS A 7 12.49 -69.63 11.49
CA LYS A 7 13.10 -68.43 10.90
C LYS A 7 12.51 -68.09 9.53
N LEU A 8 12.21 -69.09 8.68
CA LEU A 8 11.54 -68.87 7.40
C LEU A 8 10.11 -68.35 7.57
N LYS A 9 9.34 -68.89 8.53
CA LYS A 9 8.00 -68.38 8.87
C LYS A 9 8.04 -66.94 9.39
N LEU A 10 9.06 -66.60 10.18
CA LEU A 10 9.23 -65.25 10.73
C LEU A 10 9.61 -64.26 9.62
N LEU A 11 10.48 -64.66 8.68
CA LEU A 11 10.83 -63.85 7.51
C LEU A 11 9.64 -63.63 6.57
N ALA A 12 8.85 -64.68 6.33
CA ALA A 12 7.62 -64.58 5.54
C ALA A 12 6.56 -63.67 6.22
N MET A 13 6.42 -63.76 7.54
CA MET A 13 5.54 -62.87 8.30
C MET A 13 5.99 -61.41 8.19
N VAL A 14 7.29 -61.14 8.34
CA VAL A 14 7.84 -59.78 8.23
C VAL A 14 7.67 -59.24 6.81
N MET A 15 7.85 -60.06 5.77
CA MET A 15 7.58 -59.65 4.39
C MET A 15 6.09 -59.34 4.15
N MET A 16 5.18 -60.16 4.68
CA MET A 16 3.73 -59.91 4.57
C MET A 16 3.32 -58.63 5.30
N ILE A 17 3.91 -58.35 6.46
CA ILE A 17 3.69 -57.09 7.20
C ILE A 17 4.19 -55.90 6.38
N ASN A 18 5.41 -55.95 5.85
CA ASN A 18 5.93 -54.88 5.00
C ASN A 18 5.09 -54.67 3.73
N PHE A 19 4.59 -55.75 3.12
CA PHE A 19 3.69 -55.67 1.98
C PHE A 19 2.36 -55.00 2.33
N PHE A 20 1.77 -55.34 3.49
CA PHE A 20 0.57 -54.67 3.98
C PHE A 20 0.80 -53.18 4.28
N ILE A 21 1.94 -52.84 4.89
CA ILE A 21 2.33 -51.44 5.13
C ILE A 21 2.48 -50.70 3.79
N PHE A 22 3.11 -51.32 2.79
CA PHE A 22 3.25 -50.74 1.46
C PHE A 22 1.89 -50.49 0.80
N ILE A 23 0.95 -51.43 0.89
CA ILE A 23 -0.43 -51.25 0.38
C ILE A 23 -1.15 -50.12 1.11
N LEU A 24 -1.03 -50.02 2.43
CA LEU A 24 -1.66 -48.94 3.21
C LEU A 24 -1.09 -47.57 2.81
N ILE A 25 0.22 -47.44 2.64
CA ILE A 25 0.87 -46.18 2.22
C ILE A 25 0.47 -45.82 0.79
N SER A 26 0.51 -46.78 -0.14
CA SER A 26 0.20 -46.53 -1.55
C SER A 26 -1.29 -46.24 -1.78
N ARG A 27 -2.20 -46.85 -1.00
CA ARG A 27 -3.64 -46.55 -1.07
C ARG A 27 -3.98 -45.18 -0.45
N ASN A 28 -3.28 -44.74 0.60
CA ASN A 28 -3.47 -43.41 1.19
C ASN A 28 -2.84 -42.29 0.35
N SER A 29 -1.80 -42.60 -0.43
CA SER A 29 -1.19 -41.65 -1.37
C SER A 29 -2.03 -41.36 -2.62
N GLY A 30 -3.09 -42.15 -2.88
CA GLY A 30 -3.87 -42.10 -4.11
C GLY A 30 -5.09 -41.16 -4.12
N GLN A 31 -5.37 -40.44 -3.03
CA GLN A 31 -6.66 -39.74 -2.86
C GLN A 31 -6.62 -38.21 -2.83
N ASP A 32 -5.57 -37.56 -3.34
CA ASP A 32 -5.57 -36.08 -3.40
C ASP A 32 -4.88 -35.49 -4.64
N LYS A 33 -5.10 -36.07 -5.82
CA LYS A 33 -4.62 -35.50 -7.10
C LYS A 33 -5.65 -35.55 -8.23
N SER A 34 -6.88 -35.11 -7.96
CA SER A 34 -7.80 -34.69 -9.06
C SER A 34 -8.94 -33.76 -8.63
N GLY A 35 -8.88 -33.18 -7.44
CA GLY A 35 -9.62 -31.95 -7.18
C GLY A 35 -8.88 -30.82 -7.89
N LEU A 36 -9.27 -30.47 -9.11
CA LEU A 36 -9.00 -29.15 -9.67
C LEU A 36 -9.25 -28.15 -8.52
N ASN A 37 -8.19 -27.54 -7.99
CA ASN A 37 -8.28 -26.46 -7.02
C ASN A 37 -9.02 -25.32 -7.72
N LYS A 38 -10.35 -25.41 -7.75
CA LYS A 38 -11.21 -24.43 -8.36
C LYS A 38 -10.89 -23.17 -7.55
N PRO A 39 -10.32 -22.12 -8.18
CA PRO A 39 -9.97 -20.93 -7.43
C PRO A 39 -11.22 -20.49 -6.68
N TYR A 40 -11.07 -20.29 -5.37
CA TYR A 40 -12.16 -19.76 -4.56
C TYR A 40 -12.45 -18.36 -5.07
N ILE A 41 -13.53 -18.22 -5.84
CA ILE A 41 -14.03 -16.92 -6.27
C ILE A 41 -15.04 -16.52 -5.19
N PRO A 42 -14.76 -15.48 -4.39
CA PRO A 42 -15.72 -14.99 -3.41
C PRO A 42 -17.02 -14.62 -4.10
N ALA A 43 -18.15 -15.04 -3.54
CA ALA A 43 -19.48 -14.70 -4.07
C ALA A 43 -19.78 -13.19 -3.97
N LYS A 44 -19.04 -12.47 -3.11
CA LYS A 44 -19.11 -11.03 -2.96
C LYS A 44 -17.97 -10.37 -3.73
N ALA A 45 -18.23 -9.24 -4.34
CA ALA A 45 -17.17 -8.40 -4.86
C ALA A 45 -16.15 -8.12 -3.74
N PHE A 46 -14.87 -8.25 -4.05
CA PHE A 46 -13.79 -7.91 -3.12
C PHE A 46 -13.90 -6.45 -2.66
N TRP A 47 -14.33 -5.57 -3.57
CA TRP A 47 -14.59 -4.16 -3.28
C TRP A 47 -16.05 -3.95 -2.87
N ALA A 48 -16.25 -3.23 -1.76
CA ALA A 48 -17.56 -2.74 -1.36
C ALA A 48 -18.09 -1.71 -2.37
N LYS A 49 -19.42 -1.50 -2.40
CA LYS A 49 -20.04 -0.46 -3.23
C LYS A 49 -19.44 0.90 -2.86
N LEU A 50 -18.97 1.62 -3.86
CA LEU A 50 -18.29 2.89 -3.67
C LEU A 50 -19.27 3.91 -3.05
N SER A 51 -18.95 4.37 -1.85
CA SER A 51 -19.69 5.40 -1.13
C SER A 51 -18.73 6.50 -0.70
N PRO A 52 -19.16 7.77 -0.72
CA PRO A 52 -18.29 8.89 -0.39
C PRO A 52 -17.91 8.84 1.09
N ASN A 53 -16.63 9.01 1.37
CA ASN A 53 -16.17 9.14 2.76
C ASN A 53 -16.70 10.44 3.40
N SER A 54 -17.03 10.40 4.69
CA SER A 54 -17.54 11.58 5.42
C SER A 54 -16.43 12.59 5.75
N ALA A 55 -15.21 12.12 5.99
CA ALA A 55 -14.07 12.99 6.23
C ALA A 55 -13.60 13.62 4.92
N TYR A 56 -13.47 14.95 4.92
CA TYR A 56 -13.17 15.72 3.72
C TYR A 56 -11.91 15.23 3.00
N TRP A 57 -10.81 15.03 3.74
CA TRP A 57 -9.53 14.61 3.15
C TRP A 57 -9.62 13.21 2.54
N ASN A 58 -10.23 12.26 3.25
CA ASN A 58 -10.43 10.90 2.75
C ASN A 58 -11.29 10.89 1.49
N ARG A 59 -12.32 11.73 1.42
CA ARG A 59 -13.14 11.90 0.22
C ARG A 59 -12.33 12.47 -0.95
N GLN A 60 -11.49 13.48 -0.71
CA GLN A 60 -10.62 14.03 -1.76
C GLN A 60 -9.60 13.00 -2.25
N GLN A 61 -9.01 12.22 -1.33
CA GLN A 61 -8.12 11.10 -1.70
C GLN A 61 -8.86 10.03 -2.49
N GLN A 62 -10.08 9.67 -2.10
CA GLN A 62 -10.92 8.71 -2.81
C GLN A 62 -11.24 9.16 -4.24
N ILE A 63 -11.47 10.45 -4.47
CA ILE A 63 -11.65 11.01 -5.82
C ILE A 63 -10.38 10.80 -6.66
N LEU A 64 -9.21 11.14 -6.11
CA LEU A 64 -7.92 10.92 -6.79
C LEU A 64 -7.67 9.44 -7.07
N ASP A 65 -7.93 8.56 -6.09
CA ASP A 65 -7.75 7.12 -6.24
C ASP A 65 -8.65 6.55 -7.36
N VAL A 66 -9.87 7.07 -7.54
CA VAL A 66 -10.77 6.63 -8.61
C VAL A 66 -10.33 7.16 -9.97
N GLN A 67 -9.81 8.40 -10.03
CA GLN A 67 -9.36 9.04 -11.26
C GLN A 67 -8.04 8.45 -11.78
N ASP A 68 -7.08 8.20 -10.88
CA ASP A 68 -5.72 7.79 -11.23
C ASP A 68 -5.54 6.26 -11.26
N ASN A 69 -6.52 5.48 -10.78
CA ASN A 69 -6.43 4.02 -10.79
C ASN A 69 -7.16 3.41 -12.00
N PRO A 70 -6.43 2.73 -12.90
CA PRO A 70 -7.01 2.13 -14.10
C PRO A 70 -8.01 0.99 -13.81
N ILE A 71 -7.96 0.38 -12.62
CA ILE A 71 -8.87 -0.70 -12.22
C ILE A 71 -10.27 -0.15 -11.93
N PHE A 72 -10.35 1.01 -11.26
CA PHE A 72 -11.64 1.63 -10.94
C PHE A 72 -12.25 2.25 -12.20
N MET A 73 -11.46 2.99 -12.98
CA MET A 73 -11.96 3.69 -14.17
C MET A 73 -12.53 2.74 -15.23
N ARG A 74 -12.01 1.52 -15.40
CA ARG A 74 -12.54 0.53 -16.36
C ARG A 74 -13.95 0.04 -16.05
N ASN A 75 -14.35 0.05 -14.79
CA ASN A 75 -15.66 -0.44 -14.37
C ASN A 75 -16.74 0.65 -14.40
N PHE A 76 -16.36 1.92 -14.52
CA PHE A 76 -17.31 3.03 -14.62
C PHE A 76 -17.45 3.45 -16.10
N SER A 77 -18.60 3.17 -16.69
CA SER A 77 -19.02 3.86 -17.91
C SER A 77 -19.17 5.36 -17.60
N SER A 78 -18.92 6.24 -18.56
CA SER A 78 -19.06 7.70 -18.37
C SER A 78 -20.46 8.14 -17.89
N ALA A 79 -21.49 7.30 -18.07
CA ALA A 79 -22.85 7.52 -17.59
C ALA A 79 -23.12 7.05 -16.14
N ASP A 80 -22.24 6.25 -15.53
CA ASP A 80 -22.41 5.67 -14.19
C ASP A 80 -21.51 6.33 -13.13
N VAL A 81 -20.81 7.41 -13.47
CA VAL A 81 -19.92 8.13 -12.56
C VAL A 81 -20.77 8.85 -11.50
N PRO A 82 -20.64 8.50 -10.21
CA PRO A 82 -21.38 9.19 -9.16
C PRO A 82 -21.13 10.71 -9.13
N ASP A 83 -22.18 11.51 -8.90
CA ASP A 83 -22.12 12.98 -8.88
C ASP A 83 -21.02 13.56 -7.97
N TRP A 84 -20.70 12.87 -6.86
CA TRP A 84 -19.65 13.30 -5.93
C TRP A 84 -18.22 13.22 -6.51
N LEU A 85 -18.01 12.51 -7.63
CA LEU A 85 -16.72 12.47 -8.34
C LEU A 85 -16.51 13.67 -9.26
N ASN A 86 -17.57 14.39 -9.63
CA ASN A 86 -17.49 15.60 -10.44
C ASN A 86 -17.10 16.85 -9.62
N ASP A 87 -16.87 16.70 -8.32
CA ASP A 87 -16.53 17.80 -7.40
C ASP A 87 -15.08 18.33 -7.58
N THR A 88 -14.40 17.90 -8.65
CA THR A 88 -13.13 18.45 -9.11
C THR A 88 -13.35 19.76 -9.85
N SER A 89 -13.70 20.81 -9.12
CA SER A 89 -13.47 22.18 -9.59
C SER A 89 -11.96 22.38 -9.72
N SER A 90 -11.43 22.08 -10.91
CA SER A 90 -10.08 22.46 -11.30
C SER A 90 -10.11 23.96 -11.54
N THR A 91 -9.82 24.75 -10.50
CA THR A 91 -9.42 26.13 -10.72
C THR A 91 -8.15 26.08 -11.58
N SER A 92 -8.07 26.90 -12.63
CA SER A 92 -6.90 26.93 -13.52
C SER A 92 -5.60 27.20 -12.77
N ASP A 93 -5.69 27.87 -11.61
CA ASP A 93 -4.62 28.06 -10.64
C ASP A 93 -4.92 27.28 -9.34
N PRO A 94 -4.12 26.26 -8.97
CA PRO A 94 -4.30 25.49 -7.73
C PRO A 94 -3.88 26.25 -6.46
N CYS A 95 -3.27 27.44 -6.62
CA CYS A 95 -2.84 28.29 -5.51
C CYS A 95 -3.85 29.37 -5.12
N GLN A 96 -4.94 29.52 -5.87
CA GLN A 96 -6.09 30.30 -5.40
C GLN A 96 -6.81 29.59 -4.25
N PRO A 97 -7.32 30.34 -3.26
CA PRO A 97 -8.02 29.75 -2.12
C PRO A 97 -9.29 29.04 -2.57
N ASN A 98 -9.42 27.76 -2.23
CA ASN A 98 -10.62 26.98 -2.52
C ASN A 98 -11.73 27.27 -1.50
N VAL A 99 -12.53 28.31 -1.72
CA VAL A 99 -13.58 28.75 -0.79
C VAL A 99 -14.68 27.68 -0.59
N ARG A 100 -14.84 26.72 -1.52
CA ARG A 100 -15.85 25.65 -1.40
C ARG A 100 -15.62 24.75 -0.18
N VAL A 101 -14.40 24.68 0.35
CA VAL A 101 -14.10 23.90 1.56
C VAL A 101 -14.91 24.38 2.77
N THR A 102 -15.33 25.65 2.80
CA THR A 102 -16.12 26.23 3.87
C THR A 102 -17.50 25.59 4.03
N THR A 103 -18.07 25.09 2.93
CA THR A 103 -19.38 24.40 2.92
C THR A 103 -19.24 22.88 2.88
N GLN A 104 -18.14 22.38 2.30
CA GLN A 104 -17.88 20.94 2.15
C GLN A 104 -17.30 20.29 3.41
N VAL A 105 -16.74 21.07 4.34
CA VAL A 105 -16.16 20.59 5.59
C VAL A 105 -17.13 20.88 6.73
N LYS A 106 -17.55 19.82 7.43
CA LYS A 106 -18.42 19.94 8.59
C LYS A 106 -17.76 20.80 9.67
N ASP A 107 -18.53 21.72 10.25
CA ASP A 107 -18.09 22.60 11.34
C ASP A 107 -16.83 23.43 11.02
N TYR A 108 -16.59 23.77 9.74
CA TYR A 108 -15.41 24.49 9.27
C TYR A 108 -15.06 25.73 10.13
N ASN A 109 -16.07 26.51 10.52
CA ASN A 109 -15.86 27.74 11.29
C ASN A 109 -15.24 27.50 12.67
N SER A 110 -15.46 26.31 13.24
CA SER A 110 -14.89 25.90 14.54
C SER A 110 -13.43 25.44 14.45
N LEU A 111 -12.90 25.23 13.24
CA LEU A 111 -11.53 24.75 13.06
C LEU A 111 -10.51 25.84 13.45
N PRO A 112 -9.37 25.44 14.05
CA PRO A 112 -8.22 26.32 14.21
C PRO A 112 -7.71 26.84 12.87
N ASP A 113 -7.15 28.06 12.84
CA ASP A 113 -6.78 28.75 11.60
C ASP A 113 -5.80 27.95 10.73
N ARG A 114 -4.83 27.26 11.34
CA ARG A 114 -3.90 26.38 10.61
C ARG A 114 -4.59 25.30 9.76
N PHE A 115 -5.76 24.81 10.19
CA PHE A 115 -6.53 23.83 9.43
C PHE A 115 -7.35 24.49 8.33
N LYS A 116 -7.87 25.70 8.57
CA LYS A 116 -8.53 26.52 7.55
C LYS A 116 -7.57 26.84 6.42
N ASP A 117 -6.37 27.32 6.75
CA ASP A 117 -5.30 27.59 5.78
C ASP A 117 -4.92 26.35 4.98
N PHE A 118 -4.73 25.22 5.67
CA PHE A 118 -4.47 23.95 5.01
C PHE A 118 -5.57 23.59 4.00
N LEU A 119 -6.84 23.65 4.39
CA LEU A 119 -7.97 23.30 3.51
C LEU A 119 -8.10 24.25 2.32
N LEU A 120 -7.86 25.55 2.52
CA LEU A 120 -7.94 26.55 1.46
C LEU A 120 -6.85 26.35 0.40
N TYR A 121 -5.64 25.98 0.81
CA TYR A 121 -4.45 25.96 -0.05
C TYR A 121 -3.82 24.57 -0.28
N MET A 122 -4.43 23.47 0.18
CA MET A 122 -3.85 22.12 0.08
C MET A 122 -3.50 21.65 -1.36
N ARG A 123 -4.09 22.29 -2.38
CA ARG A 123 -3.82 22.02 -3.79
C ARG A 123 -2.56 22.75 -4.30
N CYS A 124 -2.13 23.81 -3.63
CA CYS A 124 -0.90 24.54 -3.95
C CYS A 124 0.33 23.79 -3.42
N ARG A 125 1.05 23.11 -4.31
CA ARG A 125 2.25 22.32 -3.95
C ARG A 125 3.53 22.79 -4.64
N SER A 126 3.41 23.62 -5.67
CA SER A 126 4.53 24.14 -6.44
C SER A 126 4.93 25.51 -5.91
N TYR A 127 5.92 25.53 -5.02
CA TYR A 127 6.50 26.76 -4.48
C TYR A 127 7.83 27.06 -5.18
N PRO A 128 8.14 28.33 -5.48
CA PRO A 128 9.41 28.69 -6.09
C PRO A 128 10.57 28.41 -5.13
N VAL A 129 11.67 27.89 -5.68
CA VAL A 129 12.94 27.74 -4.94
C VAL A 129 13.61 29.11 -4.88
N VAL A 130 13.71 29.68 -3.68
CA VAL A 130 14.30 31.02 -3.46
C VAL A 130 15.83 30.97 -3.34
N MET A 131 16.36 29.88 -2.77
CA MET A 131 17.80 29.64 -2.65
C MET A 131 18.09 28.20 -3.07
N ASP A 132 18.98 28.05 -4.05
CA ASP A 132 19.39 26.76 -4.58
C ASP A 132 20.91 26.58 -4.51
N ASN A 133 21.35 25.33 -4.44
CA ASN A 133 22.76 24.93 -4.39
C ASN A 133 23.02 23.87 -5.48
N PRO A 134 23.07 24.26 -6.76
CA PRO A 134 23.15 23.32 -7.90
C PRO A 134 24.45 22.48 -7.92
N GLY A 135 25.45 22.86 -7.13
CA GLY A 135 26.72 22.15 -7.03
C GLY A 135 26.71 20.87 -6.18
N ILE A 136 25.67 20.63 -5.35
CA ILE A 136 25.69 19.55 -4.33
C ILE A 136 25.79 18.15 -4.94
N CYS A 137 25.17 17.93 -6.11
CA CYS A 137 25.11 16.61 -6.75
C CYS A 137 25.84 16.57 -8.10
N LYS A 138 26.88 17.42 -8.30
CA LYS A 138 27.69 17.40 -9.53
C LYS A 138 28.31 16.02 -9.76
N ASP A 139 28.91 15.47 -8.70
CA ASP A 139 29.32 14.08 -8.66
C ASP A 139 28.20 13.25 -8.03
N PRO A 140 27.82 12.08 -8.58
CA PRO A 140 26.75 11.25 -8.03
C PRO A 140 27.08 10.82 -6.59
N PRO A 141 26.33 11.27 -5.57
CA PRO A 141 26.61 10.88 -4.20
C PRO A 141 26.12 9.46 -3.92
N PHE A 142 26.85 8.71 -3.10
CA PHE A 142 26.35 7.44 -2.55
C PHE A 142 25.16 7.65 -1.60
N LEU A 143 25.18 8.74 -0.82
CA LEU A 143 24.16 9.09 0.16
C LEU A 143 23.87 10.60 0.13
N LEU A 144 22.59 10.97 0.02
CA LEU A 144 22.11 12.35 0.15
C LEU A 144 21.36 12.54 1.47
N LEU A 145 21.88 13.41 2.34
CA LEU A 145 21.21 13.77 3.60
C LEU A 145 20.37 15.04 3.43
N ALA A 146 19.05 14.89 3.41
CA ALA A 146 18.09 16.00 3.35
C ALA A 146 17.46 16.27 4.72
N VAL A 147 17.87 17.35 5.39
CA VAL A 147 17.46 17.67 6.77
C VAL A 147 16.49 18.86 6.79
N LYS A 148 15.26 18.64 7.31
CA LYS A 148 14.28 19.72 7.52
C LYS A 148 14.73 20.64 8.66
N SER A 149 14.71 21.96 8.46
CA SER A 149 15.10 22.97 9.46
C SER A 149 14.31 24.26 9.27
N LEU A 150 14.20 25.06 10.33
CA LEU A 150 13.72 26.44 10.28
C LEU A 150 14.89 27.42 10.28
N GLY A 151 14.67 28.64 9.77
CA GLY A 151 15.68 29.72 9.73
C GLY A 151 16.44 29.89 11.05
N PRO A 152 15.75 30.04 12.20
CA PRO A 152 16.38 30.26 13.51
C PRO A 152 17.28 29.13 14.03
N HIS A 153 17.16 27.90 13.52
CA HIS A 153 17.93 26.74 14.00
C HIS A 153 19.37 26.69 13.46
N PHE A 154 20.11 27.79 13.53
CA PHE A 154 21.48 27.87 13.01
C PHE A 154 22.44 26.92 13.74
N ASP A 155 22.39 26.94 15.07
CA ASP A 155 23.14 26.08 15.99
C ASP A 155 22.96 24.59 15.67
N ARG A 156 21.71 24.16 15.46
CA ARG A 156 21.39 22.77 15.10
C ARG A 156 22.01 22.40 13.76
N ARG A 157 21.89 23.26 12.74
CA ARG A 157 22.51 23.02 11.43
C ARG A 157 24.03 22.94 11.55
N GLN A 158 24.64 23.77 12.39
CA GLN A 158 26.09 23.76 12.59
C GLN A 158 26.56 22.50 13.30
N ALA A 159 25.89 22.08 14.37
CA ALA A 159 26.19 20.85 15.08
C ALA A 159 26.11 19.62 14.15
N ILE A 160 25.10 19.57 13.27
CA ILE A 160 24.94 18.50 12.28
C ILE A 160 26.15 18.46 11.33
N ARG A 161 26.55 19.61 10.76
CA ARG A 161 27.70 19.68 9.84
C ARG A 161 29.03 19.32 10.50
N GLN A 162 29.16 19.58 11.80
CA GLN A 162 30.35 19.26 12.59
C GLN A 162 30.34 17.83 13.15
N SER A 163 29.25 17.09 12.97
CA SER A 163 29.11 15.72 13.47
C SER A 163 28.63 14.78 12.35
N TRP A 164 27.47 14.14 12.52
CA TRP A 164 26.97 13.07 11.66
C TRP A 164 26.57 13.50 10.25
N GLY A 165 26.36 14.80 10.02
CA GLY A 165 25.99 15.36 8.72
C GLY A 165 27.17 15.99 7.98
N ARG A 166 28.40 15.65 8.37
CA ARG A 166 29.62 16.07 7.66
C ARG A 166 29.62 15.48 6.25
N ALA A 167 29.91 16.32 5.25
CA ALA A 167 30.00 15.89 3.86
C ALA A 167 31.35 15.19 3.60
N GLY A 168 31.29 13.92 3.20
CA GLY A 168 32.47 13.11 2.84
C GLY A 168 33.50 12.95 3.96
N ILE A 169 34.55 12.20 3.65
CA ILE A 169 35.85 12.21 4.36
C ILE A 169 36.84 12.90 3.42
#